data_AF-G0WHF8-F1
#
_entry.id   AF-G0WHF8-F1
#
_cell.length_a   1.000
_cell.length_b   1.000
_cell.length_c   1.000
_cell.angle_alpha   90.00
_cell.angle_beta   90.00
_cell.angle_gamma   90.00
#
_symmetry.space_group_name_H-M   'P 1'
#
loop_
_entity.id
_entity.type
_entity.pdbx_description
1 polymer ?
#
loop_
_entity_poly.entity_id
_entity_poly.type
_entity_poly.pdbx_seq_one_letter_code
_entity_poly.pdbx_strand_id
1 'polypeptide(L)'
;MILKNSPLLILAILLVPFIQSKTISRDTEYASSGSYTDSYDISEDATLAIADGTSVASGTTASLTNDLNIDGNLCIGSQNVDITSPTITNDGNLVIYNGDSMSGSGTNFQGQSLTNNGYLLVQNMLYATAQTFSFSNSFINTGVINFNLYYPNTTISAGTIENSGTMIFPSGNYTFTGAVTGGGCMVLKTLVDIWADADAGFDQIVYFDPSSTRLVLNLKDSGTNTIIPKVRGLSTTNAISFIDNQEATPAVSYDASTGIATLSSTLKSDNNVVVRKVDIGLGYDSTQFTVQTVKNSQGIWTTQFAYSGTSPDSTIPSTCVTTEPLDFETCINELVILSSSSIMSSSASSYSFASPSPLPSPSPSPSPSPSASASPSPAHSSSKASPILSSTLEAEKSSSLCLITSTSIKAGVTINTTRYSYITGTVTAPVTLSSVVNTYTVNGNSLSNTSI
;
A
#
# COMPACT_ATOMS: atom_id res chain seq x y z
N MET A 1 66.32 -1.39 -29.64
CA MET A 1 66.07 -2.78 -29.17
C MET A 1 64.66 -2.77 -28.58
N ILE A 2 63.62 -2.70 -29.42
CA ILE A 2 62.74 -3.78 -29.92
C ILE A 2 62.10 -4.62 -28.80
N LEU A 3 60.76 -4.61 -28.83
CA LEU A 3 59.76 -4.96 -27.81
C LEU A 3 59.79 -6.42 -27.29
N LYS A 4 59.22 -6.61 -26.09
CA LYS A 4 58.25 -7.70 -25.86
C LYS A 4 57.18 -7.32 -24.82
N ASN A 5 56.05 -6.84 -25.35
CA ASN A 5 54.75 -6.75 -24.70
C ASN A 5 54.24 -8.18 -24.42
N SER A 6 53.74 -8.43 -23.21
CA SER A 6 52.89 -9.58 -22.90
C SER A 6 51.44 -9.11 -22.73
N PRO A 7 50.54 -9.37 -23.68
CA PRO A 7 49.11 -9.21 -23.49
C PRO A 7 48.58 -10.50 -22.85
N LEU A 8 48.57 -10.57 -21.52
CA LEU A 8 47.98 -11.68 -20.76
C LEU A 8 47.14 -11.17 -19.58
N LEU A 9 46.41 -10.10 -19.84
CA LEU A 9 45.37 -9.56 -18.97
C LEU A 9 44.21 -9.22 -19.91
N ILE A 10 42.96 -9.49 -19.52
CA ILE A 10 41.72 -9.36 -20.32
C ILE A 10 41.29 -10.67 -21.03
N LEU A 11 41.03 -11.74 -20.27
CA LEU A 11 40.04 -12.76 -20.66
C LEU A 11 39.52 -13.59 -19.47
N ALA A 12 39.31 -12.94 -18.31
CA ALA A 12 38.75 -13.59 -17.11
C ALA A 12 37.56 -12.82 -16.52
N ILE A 13 37.03 -11.81 -17.22
CA ILE A 13 35.99 -10.88 -16.70
C ILE A 13 34.58 -11.15 -17.25
N LEU A 14 34.36 -12.08 -18.19
CA LEU A 14 33.08 -12.20 -18.89
C LEU A 14 32.47 -13.62 -18.92
N LEU A 15 32.65 -14.37 -17.84
CA LEU A 15 31.78 -15.51 -17.53
C LEU A 15 30.91 -15.13 -16.33
N VAL A 16 30.21 -14.00 -16.43
CA VAL A 16 29.00 -13.82 -15.61
C VAL A 16 28.02 -14.86 -16.16
N PRO A 17 27.61 -15.88 -15.38
CA PRO A 17 26.53 -16.74 -15.81
C PRO A 17 25.36 -15.81 -16.10
N PHE A 18 24.92 -15.76 -17.36
CA PHE A 18 23.61 -15.19 -17.66
C PHE A 18 22.61 -16.10 -16.96
N ILE A 19 22.22 -15.73 -15.74
CA ILE A 19 21.11 -16.34 -15.03
C ILE A 19 19.91 -16.00 -15.91
N GLN A 20 19.47 -16.96 -16.72
CA GLN A 20 18.30 -16.77 -17.54
C GLN A 20 17.10 -16.74 -16.61
N SER A 21 16.39 -15.61 -16.58
CA SER A 21 15.11 -15.53 -15.90
C SER A 21 14.12 -16.48 -16.57
N LYS A 22 13.38 -17.21 -15.75
CA LYS A 22 12.31 -18.11 -16.18
C LYS A 22 11.02 -17.31 -16.29
N THR A 23 10.60 -17.08 -17.52
CA THR A 23 9.33 -16.42 -17.80
C THR A 23 8.17 -17.38 -17.55
N ILE A 24 7.25 -16.98 -16.67
CA ILE A 24 5.96 -17.65 -16.44
C ILE A 24 4.90 -16.86 -17.22
N SER A 25 4.58 -17.33 -18.42
CA SER A 25 3.59 -16.71 -19.32
C SER A 25 2.22 -17.40 -19.30
N ARG A 26 2.04 -18.34 -18.39
CA ARG A 26 0.81 -19.11 -18.18
C ARG A 26 0.81 -19.67 -16.77
N ASP A 27 -0.39 -19.99 -16.31
CA ASP A 27 -0.66 -20.72 -15.10
C ASP A 27 0.27 -21.92 -14.90
N THR A 28 1.02 -21.89 -13.80
CA THR A 28 2.04 -22.86 -13.44
C THR A 28 1.96 -23.13 -11.94
N GLU A 29 2.02 -24.41 -11.56
CA GLU A 29 2.00 -24.85 -10.16
C GLU A 29 3.28 -25.62 -9.83
N TYR A 30 3.91 -25.28 -8.71
CA TYR A 30 4.99 -26.01 -8.06
C TYR A 30 4.58 -26.44 -6.66
N ALA A 31 5.25 -27.47 -6.15
CA ALA A 31 4.98 -28.01 -4.82
C ALA A 31 5.19 -26.97 -3.70
N SER A 32 4.42 -27.07 -2.62
CA SER A 32 4.53 -26.17 -1.45
C SER A 32 5.88 -26.24 -0.72
N SER A 33 6.67 -27.29 -0.98
CA SER A 33 7.96 -27.54 -0.35
C SER A 33 9.07 -27.65 -1.40
N GLY A 34 10.06 -26.77 -1.30
CA GLY A 34 11.15 -26.72 -2.26
C GLY A 34 11.98 -25.45 -2.16
N SER A 35 13.18 -25.51 -2.76
CA SER A 35 14.03 -24.34 -2.98
C SER A 35 14.04 -24.02 -4.47
N TYR A 36 13.51 -22.84 -4.79
CA TYR A 36 13.34 -22.31 -6.13
C TYR A 36 14.45 -21.29 -6.39
N THR A 37 15.45 -21.73 -7.15
CA THR A 37 16.68 -20.97 -7.41
C THR A 37 16.71 -20.36 -8.81
N ASP A 38 15.63 -20.43 -9.58
CA ASP A 38 15.50 -19.64 -10.81
C ASP A 38 15.15 -18.19 -10.46
N SER A 39 15.56 -17.22 -11.29
CA SER A 39 14.88 -15.93 -11.34
C SER A 39 13.53 -16.13 -12.01
N TYR A 40 12.48 -15.44 -11.56
CA TYR A 40 11.13 -15.55 -12.12
C TYR A 40 10.65 -14.21 -12.67
N ASP A 41 10.06 -14.28 -13.86
CA ASP A 41 9.37 -13.16 -14.50
C ASP A 41 7.93 -13.60 -14.83
N ILE A 42 6.97 -13.20 -14.01
CA ILE A 42 5.58 -13.65 -14.08
C ILE A 42 4.77 -12.58 -14.81
N SER A 43 4.30 -12.90 -16.02
CA SER A 43 3.54 -11.96 -16.86
C SER A 43 2.19 -11.60 -16.26
N GLU A 44 1.64 -10.42 -16.63
CA GLU A 44 0.37 -9.85 -16.13
C GLU A 44 -0.81 -10.84 -16.11
N ASP A 45 -0.95 -11.68 -17.14
CA ASP A 45 -2.04 -12.65 -17.28
C ASP A 45 -1.69 -14.06 -16.76
N ALA A 46 -0.60 -14.22 -16.01
CA ALA A 46 -0.12 -15.53 -15.56
C ALA A 46 -0.11 -15.67 -14.04
N THR A 47 -0.39 -16.89 -13.57
CA THR A 47 -0.24 -17.23 -12.16
C THR A 47 0.88 -18.26 -11.95
N LEU A 48 1.79 -17.98 -11.01
CA LEU A 48 2.67 -18.98 -10.42
C LEU A 48 2.17 -19.32 -9.02
N ALA A 49 1.69 -20.54 -8.82
CA ALA A 49 1.41 -21.07 -7.49
C ALA A 49 2.55 -21.96 -7.00
N ILE A 50 2.98 -21.74 -5.76
CA ILE A 50 3.87 -22.61 -5.01
C ILE A 50 3.06 -23.14 -3.83
N ALA A 51 2.30 -24.21 -4.06
CA ALA A 51 1.30 -24.72 -3.15
C ALA A 51 0.99 -26.20 -3.43
N ASP A 52 0.40 -26.89 -2.46
CA ASP A 52 -0.17 -28.23 -2.64
C ASP A 52 -1.70 -28.17 -2.46
N GLY A 53 -2.35 -27.28 -3.23
CA GLY A 53 -3.76 -26.93 -3.10
C GLY A 53 -4.05 -25.78 -2.12
N THR A 54 -5.29 -25.72 -1.60
CA THR A 54 -5.77 -24.63 -0.72
C THR A 54 -5.31 -24.78 0.74
N SER A 55 -4.79 -25.94 1.12
CA SER A 55 -4.33 -26.23 2.48
C SER A 55 -2.81 -26.32 2.53
N VAL A 56 -2.21 -25.77 3.57
CA VAL A 56 -0.77 -25.82 3.80
C VAL A 56 -0.45 -26.98 4.74
N ALA A 57 0.28 -27.98 4.24
CA ALA A 57 0.76 -29.09 5.07
C ALA A 57 1.82 -28.59 6.08
N SER A 58 1.85 -29.19 7.27
CA SER A 58 2.89 -28.89 8.26
C SER A 58 4.27 -29.37 7.80
N GLY A 59 5.31 -28.66 8.21
CA GLY A 59 6.71 -28.93 7.85
C GLY A 59 7.11 -28.50 6.44
N THR A 60 6.22 -27.83 5.70
CA THR A 60 6.52 -27.32 4.35
C THR A 60 7.37 -26.07 4.44
N THR A 61 8.29 -25.90 3.49
CA THR A 61 9.11 -24.70 3.35
C THR A 61 9.30 -24.39 1.89
N ALA A 62 8.88 -23.19 1.48
CA ALA A 62 9.14 -22.65 0.15
C ALA A 62 10.22 -21.58 0.25
N SER A 63 11.30 -21.72 -0.51
CA SER A 63 12.37 -20.73 -0.55
C SER A 63 12.57 -20.19 -1.96
N LEU A 64 12.56 -18.87 -2.15
CA LEU A 64 12.94 -18.20 -3.40
C LEU A 64 14.23 -17.40 -3.15
N THR A 65 15.23 -17.56 -4.02
CA THR A 65 16.60 -17.05 -3.75
C THR A 65 17.14 -16.09 -4.80
N ASN A 66 16.49 -16.03 -5.97
CA ASN A 66 16.88 -15.18 -7.08
C ASN A 66 15.80 -14.14 -7.38
N ASP A 67 16.13 -13.19 -8.26
CA ASP A 67 15.27 -12.04 -8.55
C ASP A 67 13.83 -12.44 -8.94
N LEU A 68 12.86 -11.66 -8.45
CA LEU A 68 11.44 -11.84 -8.71
C LEU A 68 10.87 -10.59 -9.38
N ASN A 69 10.31 -10.76 -10.57
CA ASN A 69 9.48 -9.77 -11.25
C ASN A 69 8.06 -10.34 -11.37
N ILE A 70 7.07 -9.66 -10.77
CA ILE A 70 5.71 -10.16 -10.62
C ILE A 70 4.74 -9.13 -11.19
N ASP A 71 4.37 -9.29 -12.46
CA ASP A 71 3.31 -8.49 -13.10
C ASP A 71 1.94 -9.14 -12.93
N GLY A 72 1.90 -10.49 -12.88
CA GLY A 72 0.69 -11.29 -12.66
C GLY A 72 0.50 -11.73 -11.21
N ASN A 73 0.20 -13.00 -10.97
CA ASN A 73 -0.06 -13.54 -9.64
C ASN A 73 1.08 -14.48 -9.19
N LEU A 74 1.62 -14.26 -7.99
CA LEU A 74 2.48 -15.20 -7.27
C LEU A 74 1.79 -15.59 -5.96
N CYS A 75 1.32 -16.85 -5.88
CA CYS A 75 0.63 -17.38 -4.72
C CYS A 75 1.51 -18.43 -4.02
N ILE A 76 1.88 -18.22 -2.76
CA ILE A 76 2.76 -19.14 -2.03
C ILE A 76 2.03 -19.65 -0.79
N GLY A 77 1.74 -20.95 -0.77
CA GLY A 77 1.14 -21.64 0.37
C GLY A 77 2.14 -22.59 1.00
N SER A 78 2.81 -22.18 2.08
CA SER A 78 3.81 -23.00 2.78
C SER A 78 3.96 -22.59 4.24
N GLN A 79 4.19 -23.53 5.16
CA GLN A 79 4.28 -23.23 6.59
C GLN A 79 5.39 -22.20 6.86
N ASN A 80 6.51 -22.33 6.14
CA ASN A 80 7.60 -21.38 6.15
C ASN A 80 7.86 -20.85 4.73
N VAL A 81 8.01 -19.54 4.59
CA VAL A 81 8.31 -18.89 3.33
C VAL A 81 9.56 -18.03 3.51
N ASP A 82 10.63 -18.41 2.82
CA ASP A 82 11.90 -17.68 2.82
C ASP A 82 12.12 -17.04 1.44
N ILE A 83 11.95 -15.73 1.34
CA ILE A 83 12.24 -14.99 0.11
C ILE A 83 13.54 -14.23 0.36
N THR A 84 14.63 -14.81 -0.16
CA THR A 84 16.00 -14.26 -0.08
C THR A 84 16.45 -13.57 -1.37
N SER A 85 15.51 -13.31 -2.26
CA SER A 85 15.71 -12.68 -3.57
C SER A 85 16.40 -11.31 -3.44
N PRO A 86 17.50 -11.06 -4.19
CA PRO A 86 18.19 -9.78 -4.15
C PRO A 86 17.25 -8.61 -4.49
N THR A 87 16.48 -8.76 -5.56
CA THR A 87 15.46 -7.78 -5.96
C THR A 87 14.09 -8.44 -6.08
N ILE A 88 13.08 -7.73 -5.57
CA ILE A 88 11.67 -8.11 -5.67
C ILE A 88 10.93 -6.91 -6.24
N THR A 89 10.35 -7.07 -7.42
CA THR A 89 9.45 -6.09 -8.04
C THR A 89 8.08 -6.73 -8.17
N ASN A 90 7.09 -6.14 -7.51
CA ASN A 90 5.71 -6.61 -7.51
C ASN A 90 4.79 -5.52 -8.06
N ASP A 91 4.38 -5.66 -9.31
CA ASP A 91 3.39 -4.84 -10.00
C ASP A 91 2.00 -5.50 -10.01
N GLY A 92 1.92 -6.82 -9.83
CA GLY A 92 0.71 -7.62 -9.74
C GLY A 92 0.30 -8.01 -8.31
N ASN A 93 0.05 -9.30 -8.07
CA ASN A 93 -0.37 -9.82 -6.77
C ASN A 93 0.67 -10.82 -6.22
N LEU A 94 1.24 -10.52 -5.05
CA LEU A 94 2.07 -11.44 -4.27
C LEU A 94 1.30 -11.85 -3.01
N VAL A 95 0.80 -13.07 -2.97
CA VAL A 95 -0.01 -13.60 -1.86
C VAL A 95 0.73 -14.73 -1.16
N ILE A 96 0.99 -14.56 0.13
CA ILE A 96 1.66 -15.53 0.97
C ILE A 96 0.70 -16.03 2.04
N TYR A 97 0.59 -17.35 2.16
CA TYR A 97 -0.22 -18.02 3.15
C TYR A 97 0.60 -19.05 3.91
N ASN A 98 0.77 -18.83 5.22
CA ASN A 98 1.52 -19.75 6.08
C ASN A 98 0.68 -20.89 6.70
N GLY A 99 -0.55 -21.07 6.21
CA GLY A 99 -1.44 -22.11 6.69
C GLY A 99 -2.06 -21.85 8.05
N ASP A 100 -2.81 -22.86 8.51
CA ASP A 100 -3.45 -22.93 9.82
C ASP A 100 -2.62 -23.73 10.83
N SER A 101 -1.29 -23.73 10.72
CA SER A 101 -0.43 -24.43 11.68
C SER A 101 -0.12 -23.57 12.91
N MET A 102 -0.35 -24.12 14.12
CA MET A 102 -0.21 -23.41 15.40
C MET A 102 1.24 -23.16 15.86
N SER A 103 2.26 -23.73 15.22
CA SER A 103 3.63 -23.57 15.69
C SER A 103 4.66 -23.52 14.58
N GLY A 104 5.59 -22.57 14.71
CA GLY A 104 6.80 -22.51 13.88
C GLY A 104 6.58 -22.04 12.45
N SER A 105 5.46 -21.38 12.14
CA SER A 105 5.24 -20.73 10.85
C SER A 105 5.89 -19.35 10.80
N GLY A 106 6.45 -19.02 9.65
CA GLY A 106 7.32 -17.88 9.45
C GLY A 106 7.35 -17.43 7.99
N THR A 107 7.27 -16.12 7.77
CA THR A 107 7.62 -15.49 6.51
C THR A 107 8.81 -14.57 6.75
N ASN A 108 9.83 -14.77 5.94
CA ASN A 108 11.11 -14.12 6.05
C ASN A 108 11.50 -13.55 4.67
N PHE A 109 11.35 -12.24 4.53
CA PHE A 109 11.83 -11.50 3.39
C PHE A 109 13.20 -10.93 3.73
N GLN A 110 14.22 -11.38 3.01
CA GLN A 110 15.56 -10.82 3.08
C GLN A 110 16.04 -10.52 1.68
N GLY A 111 16.49 -9.31 1.43
CA GLY A 111 16.93 -8.95 0.10
C GLY A 111 17.80 -7.71 0.08
N GLN A 112 18.06 -7.21 -1.12
CA GLN A 112 18.58 -5.87 -1.29
C GLN A 112 17.44 -4.87 -1.38
N SER A 113 16.46 -5.14 -2.25
CA SER A 113 15.38 -4.19 -2.53
C SER A 113 14.03 -4.88 -2.72
N LEU A 114 12.99 -4.26 -2.17
CA LEU A 114 11.59 -4.50 -2.51
C LEU A 114 10.99 -3.24 -3.15
N THR A 115 10.33 -3.41 -4.29
CA THR A 115 9.45 -2.43 -4.90
C THR A 115 8.06 -3.04 -5.05
N ASN A 116 7.08 -2.54 -4.31
CA ASN A 116 5.69 -2.98 -4.36
C ASN A 116 4.80 -1.88 -4.94
N ASN A 117 4.34 -2.05 -6.17
CA ASN A 117 3.36 -1.19 -6.82
C ASN A 117 1.97 -1.84 -6.90
N GLY A 118 1.92 -3.17 -6.81
CA GLY A 118 0.69 -3.95 -6.78
C GLY A 118 0.20 -4.28 -5.37
N TYR A 119 -0.25 -5.52 -5.19
CA TYR A 119 -0.79 -6.03 -3.94
C TYR A 119 0.15 -7.07 -3.32
N LEU A 120 0.49 -6.89 -2.04
CA LEU A 120 1.23 -7.86 -1.24
C LEU A 120 0.40 -8.26 -0.03
N LEU A 121 0.01 -9.54 0.06
CA LEU A 121 -0.65 -10.11 1.24
C LEU A 121 0.27 -11.09 1.92
N VAL A 122 0.42 -10.93 3.23
CA VAL A 122 1.06 -11.92 4.10
C VAL A 122 0.03 -12.35 5.11
N GLN A 123 -0.47 -13.58 4.95
CA GLN A 123 -1.55 -14.13 5.74
C GLN A 123 -1.05 -15.27 6.63
N ASN A 124 -1.33 -15.15 7.93
CA ASN A 124 -1.09 -16.20 8.90
C ASN A 124 -2.24 -16.23 9.90
N MET A 125 -2.94 -17.36 9.97
CA MET A 125 -4.16 -17.51 10.75
C MET A 125 -3.89 -17.74 12.25
N LEU A 126 -2.63 -18.00 12.64
CA LEU A 126 -2.27 -18.39 14.01
C LEU A 126 -1.01 -17.68 14.49
N TYR A 127 -0.66 -17.87 15.77
CA TYR A 127 0.50 -17.23 16.41
C TYR A 127 1.78 -17.53 15.63
N ALA A 128 2.17 -16.58 14.80
CA ALA A 128 3.35 -16.66 13.98
C ALA A 128 4.60 -16.46 14.85
N THR A 129 5.69 -17.13 14.48
CA THR A 129 7.01 -16.72 14.98
C THR A 129 7.35 -15.32 14.48
N ALA A 130 8.41 -14.72 15.01
CA ALA A 130 8.83 -13.39 14.60
C ALA A 130 9.05 -13.35 13.07
N GLN A 131 8.42 -12.39 12.40
CA GLN A 131 8.53 -12.18 10.96
C GLN A 131 9.62 -11.15 10.69
N THR A 132 10.38 -11.34 9.62
CA THR A 132 11.45 -10.42 9.26
C THR A 132 11.26 -9.94 7.82
N PHE A 133 11.25 -8.63 7.64
CA PHE A 133 11.29 -7.95 6.35
C PHE A 133 12.54 -7.06 6.37
N SER A 134 13.64 -7.56 5.83
CA SER A 134 14.96 -6.93 5.94
C SER A 134 15.58 -6.73 4.56
N PHE A 135 15.74 -5.47 4.16
CA PHE A 135 16.24 -5.10 2.83
C PHE A 135 17.48 -4.21 2.96
N SER A 136 18.64 -4.69 2.54
CA SER A 136 19.89 -3.94 2.74
C SER A 136 19.93 -2.57 2.03
N ASN A 137 19.15 -2.38 0.96
CA ASN A 137 19.06 -1.12 0.23
C ASN A 137 17.71 -0.40 0.45
N SER A 138 16.61 -0.93 -0.10
CA SER A 138 15.34 -0.19 -0.17
C SER A 138 14.08 -1.03 0.06
N PHE A 139 13.10 -0.43 0.72
CA PHE A 139 11.72 -0.89 0.78
C PHE A 139 10.85 0.23 0.22
N ILE A 140 10.30 0.04 -0.98
CA ILE A 140 9.45 1.03 -1.67
C ILE A 140 8.06 0.42 -1.81
N ASN A 141 7.05 1.09 -1.27
CA ASN A 141 5.65 0.72 -1.42
C ASN A 141 4.83 1.88 -1.99
N THR A 142 4.32 1.71 -3.21
CA THR A 142 3.33 2.60 -3.83
C THR A 142 1.95 1.95 -3.94
N GLY A 143 1.88 0.62 -3.84
CA GLY A 143 0.66 -0.18 -3.86
C GLY A 143 0.06 -0.43 -2.47
N VAL A 144 -0.45 -1.64 -2.25
CA VAL A 144 -1.05 -2.06 -0.98
C VAL A 144 -0.31 -3.26 -0.40
N ILE A 145 0.09 -3.16 0.87
CA ILE A 145 0.63 -4.27 1.65
C ILE A 145 -0.34 -4.58 2.78
N ASN A 146 -0.77 -5.82 2.92
CA ASN A 146 -1.64 -6.27 3.99
C ASN A 146 -0.96 -7.36 4.82
N PHE A 147 -0.59 -7.04 6.06
CA PHE A 147 -0.01 -7.97 7.00
C PHE A 147 -1.11 -8.64 7.82
N ASN A 148 -1.91 -9.51 7.18
CA ASN A 148 -3.01 -10.23 7.83
C ASN A 148 -2.52 -11.36 8.73
N LEU A 149 -1.89 -10.98 9.83
CA LEU A 149 -1.18 -11.85 10.75
C LEU A 149 -1.86 -11.80 12.12
N TYR A 150 -1.95 -12.94 12.80
CA TYR A 150 -2.46 -13.02 14.17
C TYR A 150 -1.35 -12.80 15.21
N TYR A 151 -1.28 -11.58 15.74
CA TYR A 151 -0.36 -11.12 16.79
C TYR A 151 1.16 -11.40 16.56
N PRO A 152 1.71 -11.18 15.35
CA PRO A 152 3.14 -11.40 15.11
C PRO A 152 4.02 -10.38 15.83
N ASN A 153 5.31 -10.69 15.96
CA ASN A 153 6.34 -9.67 16.12
C ASN A 153 7.06 -9.52 14.78
N THR A 154 6.84 -8.40 14.09
CA THR A 154 7.37 -8.16 12.74
C THR A 154 8.37 -7.03 12.78
N THR A 155 9.58 -7.26 12.28
CA THR A 155 10.57 -6.19 12.07
C THR A 155 10.64 -5.84 10.59
N ILE A 156 10.45 -4.57 10.27
CA ILE A 156 10.62 -3.99 8.94
C ILE A 156 11.88 -3.12 8.98
N SER A 157 12.89 -3.52 8.21
CA SER A 157 14.18 -2.87 8.14
C SER A 157 14.57 -2.67 6.70
N ALA A 158 14.99 -1.46 6.37
CA ALA A 158 15.68 -1.21 5.12
C ALA A 158 16.67 -0.06 5.24
N GLY A 159 17.60 0.05 4.28
CA GLY A 159 18.44 1.25 4.14
C GLY A 159 17.58 2.51 3.96
N THR A 160 16.51 2.42 3.16
CA THR A 160 15.45 3.42 3.05
C THR A 160 14.07 2.76 3.03
N ILE A 161 13.11 3.28 3.80
CA ILE A 161 11.70 2.83 3.77
C ILE A 161 10.85 3.97 3.23
N GLU A 162 10.36 3.82 2.00
CA GLU A 162 9.45 4.76 1.34
C GLU A 162 8.08 4.10 1.16
N ASN A 163 7.08 4.60 1.87
CA ASN A 163 5.69 4.22 1.71
C ASN A 163 4.89 5.43 1.25
N SER A 164 4.48 5.42 -0.03
CA SER A 164 3.49 6.33 -0.60
C SER A 164 2.14 5.64 -0.87
N GLY A 165 2.09 4.32 -0.73
CA GLY A 165 0.88 3.50 -0.81
C GLY A 165 0.21 3.27 0.55
N THR A 166 -0.45 2.12 0.72
CA THR A 166 -1.13 1.73 1.96
C THR A 166 -0.47 0.49 2.57
N MET A 167 -0.21 0.52 3.88
CA MET A 167 0.10 -0.66 4.67
C MET A 167 -1.02 -0.94 5.67
N ILE A 168 -1.55 -2.16 5.70
CA ILE A 168 -2.67 -2.56 6.56
C ILE A 168 -2.15 -3.53 7.62
N PHE A 169 -2.46 -3.21 8.87
CA PHE A 169 -2.06 -3.96 10.05
C PHE A 169 -3.31 -4.36 10.84
N PRO A 170 -3.85 -5.58 10.66
CA PRO A 170 -5.01 -6.04 11.40
C PRO A 170 -4.70 -6.32 12.87
N SER A 171 -3.54 -6.92 13.16
CA SER A 171 -3.05 -7.17 14.52
C SER A 171 -1.53 -7.36 14.53
N GLY A 172 -0.86 -7.26 15.70
CA GLY A 172 0.57 -7.56 15.88
C GLY A 172 1.41 -6.41 16.42
N ASN A 173 2.69 -6.69 16.60
CA ASN A 173 3.71 -5.71 16.97
C ASN A 173 4.63 -5.50 15.76
N TYR A 174 4.70 -4.28 15.24
CA TYR A 174 5.50 -3.94 14.06
C TYR A 174 6.58 -2.95 14.45
N THR A 175 7.84 -3.24 14.13
CA THR A 175 8.98 -2.36 14.40
C THR A 175 9.63 -1.91 13.12
N PHE A 176 9.65 -0.60 12.88
CA PHE A 176 10.41 0.04 11.82
C PHE A 176 11.76 0.49 12.38
N THR A 177 12.85 0.02 11.76
CA THR A 177 14.22 0.31 12.26
C THR A 177 14.87 1.55 11.64
N GLY A 178 14.17 2.24 10.73
CA GLY A 178 14.64 3.44 10.05
C GLY A 178 13.50 4.42 9.77
N ALA A 179 13.84 5.50 9.06
CA ALA A 179 12.89 6.51 8.62
C ALA A 179 11.82 5.90 7.71
N VAL A 180 10.56 6.29 7.89
CA VAL A 180 9.44 5.90 7.02
C VAL A 180 8.89 7.15 6.34
N THR A 181 9.22 7.33 5.06
CA THR A 181 8.88 8.53 4.26
C THR A 181 7.86 8.22 3.16
N GLY A 182 7.41 9.23 2.41
CA GLY A 182 6.58 9.04 1.21
C GLY A 182 5.12 9.47 1.36
N GLY A 183 4.67 9.84 2.56
CA GLY A 183 3.35 10.42 2.80
C GLY A 183 2.18 9.45 2.60
N GLY A 184 2.46 8.14 2.56
CA GLY A 184 1.47 7.08 2.43
C GLY A 184 0.60 6.90 3.67
N CYS A 185 -0.14 5.80 3.69
CA CYS A 185 -1.04 5.46 4.80
C CYS A 185 -0.67 4.16 5.51
N MET A 186 -0.86 4.14 6.82
CA MET A 186 -0.88 2.96 7.67
C MET A 186 -2.26 2.81 8.31
N VAL A 187 -2.96 1.72 7.99
CA VAL A 187 -4.28 1.41 8.55
C VAL A 187 -4.11 0.41 9.68
N LEU A 188 -4.42 0.81 10.91
CA LEU A 188 -4.33 -0.06 12.07
C LEU A 188 -5.73 -0.51 12.50
N LYS A 189 -5.89 -1.80 12.80
CA LYS A 189 -7.17 -2.37 13.24
C LYS A 189 -7.10 -2.94 14.66
N THR A 190 -7.66 -4.12 14.89
CA THR A 190 -7.94 -4.71 16.22
C THR A 190 -6.90 -4.45 17.33
N LEU A 191 -5.71 -5.05 17.24
CA LEU A 191 -4.71 -5.12 18.32
C LEU A 191 -3.32 -4.91 17.72
N VAL A 192 -2.89 -3.66 17.55
CA VAL A 192 -1.63 -3.32 16.89
C VAL A 192 -0.78 -2.38 17.73
N ASP A 193 0.49 -2.75 17.92
CA ASP A 193 1.53 -1.86 18.42
C ASP A 193 2.53 -1.58 17.29
N ILE A 194 2.63 -0.32 16.84
CA ILE A 194 3.68 0.13 15.90
C ILE A 194 4.80 0.79 16.69
N TRP A 195 6.04 0.50 16.34
CA TRP A 195 7.24 1.12 16.87
C TRP A 195 8.01 1.76 15.71
N ALA A 196 8.22 3.07 15.79
CA ALA A 196 8.96 3.82 14.79
C ALA A 196 9.84 4.89 15.45
N ASP A 197 10.98 5.17 14.82
CA ASP A 197 11.84 6.29 15.21
C ASP A 197 11.41 7.55 14.46
N ALA A 198 10.64 8.40 15.12
CA ALA A 198 10.16 9.64 14.51
C ALA A 198 11.31 10.63 14.27
N ASP A 199 12.37 10.61 15.09
CA ASP A 199 13.57 11.43 14.88
C ASP A 199 14.28 11.07 13.57
N ALA A 200 14.20 9.81 13.13
CA ALA A 200 14.72 9.39 11.83
C ALA A 200 13.85 9.89 10.66
N GLY A 201 12.58 10.21 10.92
CA GLY A 201 11.58 10.65 9.95
C GLY A 201 10.40 9.70 9.90
N PHE A 202 9.19 10.22 10.12
CA PHE A 202 7.95 9.46 10.05
C PHE A 202 6.86 10.31 9.37
N ASP A 203 6.87 10.30 8.04
CA ASP A 203 5.93 11.05 7.20
C ASP A 203 4.84 10.12 6.67
N GLN A 204 3.90 9.78 7.55
CA GLN A 204 2.81 8.83 7.26
C GLN A 204 1.49 9.34 7.85
N ILE A 205 0.40 8.99 7.18
CA ILE A 205 -0.94 9.08 7.75
C ILE A 205 -1.24 7.76 8.45
N VAL A 206 -1.38 7.78 9.77
CA VAL A 206 -1.83 6.63 10.55
C VAL A 206 -3.32 6.74 10.78
N TYR A 207 -4.09 5.82 10.23
CA TYR A 207 -5.53 5.74 10.46
C TYR A 207 -5.84 4.61 11.43
N PHE A 208 -6.50 4.95 12.53
CA PHE A 208 -7.02 4.00 13.49
C PHE A 208 -8.45 3.61 13.10
N ASP A 209 -8.67 2.34 12.82
CA ASP A 209 -9.98 1.80 12.52
C ASP A 209 -10.89 1.91 13.78
N PRO A 210 -12.12 2.43 13.67
CA PRO A 210 -13.03 2.58 14.81
C PRO A 210 -13.39 1.26 15.52
N SER A 211 -13.26 0.12 14.83
CA SER A 211 -13.50 -1.22 15.39
C SER A 211 -12.37 -1.75 16.28
N SER A 212 -11.28 -0.99 16.41
CA SER A 212 -10.07 -1.42 17.10
C SER A 212 -10.24 -1.45 18.62
N THR A 213 -9.56 -2.39 19.26
CA THR A 213 -9.64 -2.61 20.71
C THR A 213 -8.43 -2.07 21.46
N ARG A 214 -7.27 -2.03 20.82
CA ARG A 214 -6.07 -1.36 21.32
C ARG A 214 -5.08 -1.07 20.19
N LEU A 215 -4.83 0.21 19.98
CA LEU A 215 -3.82 0.70 19.03
C LEU A 215 -2.81 1.57 19.74
N VAL A 216 -1.53 1.23 19.63
CA VAL A 216 -0.43 2.03 20.20
C VAL A 216 0.59 2.36 19.13
N LEU A 217 0.72 3.65 18.83
CA LEU A 217 1.84 4.16 18.03
C LEU A 217 2.95 4.61 18.97
N ASN A 218 4.05 3.87 19.03
CA ASN A 218 5.23 4.17 19.85
C ASN A 218 6.26 4.93 19.01
N LEU A 219 6.42 6.22 19.30
CA LEU A 219 7.35 7.10 18.61
C LEU A 219 8.54 7.42 19.50
N LYS A 220 9.74 7.14 19.03
CA LYS A 220 10.95 7.75 19.58
C LYS A 220 11.09 9.14 18.96
N ASP A 221 10.91 10.17 19.78
CA ASP A 221 10.95 11.58 19.38
C ASP A 221 11.65 12.40 20.47
N SER A 222 12.80 12.95 20.12
CA SER A 222 13.64 13.84 20.93
C SER A 222 13.07 15.25 21.05
N GLY A 223 12.00 15.58 20.32
CA GLY A 223 11.41 16.91 20.21
C GLY A 223 12.12 17.82 19.21
N THR A 224 13.06 17.29 18.43
CA THR A 224 13.75 18.02 17.35
C THR A 224 13.17 17.73 15.97
N ASN A 225 12.22 16.78 15.89
CA ASN A 225 11.63 16.38 14.65
C ASN A 225 10.83 17.52 13.99
N THR A 226 11.08 17.74 12.70
CA THR A 226 10.36 18.72 11.89
C THR A 226 9.08 18.17 11.28
N ILE A 227 8.97 16.85 11.17
CA ILE A 227 7.81 16.17 10.58
C ILE A 227 6.79 15.91 11.68
N ILE A 228 5.57 16.41 11.49
CA ILE A 228 4.45 16.18 12.41
C ILE A 228 3.68 14.97 11.90
N PRO A 229 3.68 13.82 12.61
CA PRO A 229 2.90 12.66 12.23
C PRO A 229 1.41 13.01 12.13
N LYS A 230 0.73 12.45 11.14
CA LYS A 230 -0.71 12.63 10.96
C LYS A 230 -1.42 11.38 11.46
N VAL A 231 -2.31 11.54 12.44
CA VAL A 231 -3.13 10.46 12.98
C VAL A 231 -4.60 10.79 12.72
N ARG A 232 -5.39 9.81 12.32
CA ARG A 232 -6.84 9.95 12.07
C ARG A 232 -7.59 8.81 12.74
N GLY A 233 -8.84 9.04 13.14
CA GLY A 233 -9.67 8.03 13.81
C GLY A 233 -9.33 7.80 15.29
N LEU A 234 -8.65 8.75 15.96
CA LEU A 234 -8.37 8.64 17.40
C LEU A 234 -9.69 8.59 18.21
N SER A 235 -9.83 7.57 19.04
CA SER A 235 -11.04 7.24 19.81
C SER A 235 -10.68 6.66 21.18
N THR A 236 -11.69 6.24 21.95
CA THR A 236 -11.57 5.69 23.32
C THR A 236 -10.72 4.44 23.47
N THR A 237 -10.48 3.70 22.38
CA THR A 237 -9.73 2.44 22.40
C THR A 237 -8.28 2.59 21.96
N ASN A 238 -7.88 3.80 21.56
CA ASN A 238 -6.62 4.05 20.87
C ASN A 238 -5.76 5.05 21.65
N ALA A 239 -4.44 4.89 21.54
CA ALA A 239 -3.49 5.80 22.17
C ALA A 239 -2.24 6.01 21.29
N ILE A 240 -1.61 7.17 21.45
CA ILE A 240 -0.30 7.48 20.88
C ILE A 240 0.68 7.55 22.03
N SER A 241 1.79 6.82 21.95
CA SER A 241 2.81 6.76 22.99
C SER A 241 4.12 7.34 22.48
N PHE A 242 4.70 8.26 23.23
CA PHE A 242 6.03 8.79 22.96
C PHE A 242 7.01 8.19 23.95
N ILE A 243 8.11 7.62 23.45
CA ILE A 243 9.12 6.97 24.28
C ILE A 243 9.94 8.03 25.01
N ASP A 244 9.97 7.93 26.33
CA ASP A 244 10.78 8.76 27.20
C ASP A 244 11.89 7.90 27.83
N ASN A 245 13.07 8.48 28.03
CA ASN A 245 14.18 7.80 28.72
C ASN A 245 13.95 7.70 30.24
N GLN A 246 12.91 8.35 30.78
CA GLN A 246 12.57 8.38 32.19
C GLN A 246 11.12 8.82 32.42
N GLU A 247 10.69 8.78 33.68
CA GLU A 247 9.38 9.30 34.06
C GLU A 247 9.29 10.82 33.82
N ALA A 248 8.13 11.27 33.34
CA ALA A 248 7.85 12.66 32.99
C ALA A 248 6.53 13.12 33.60
N THR A 249 6.35 14.42 33.74
CA THR A 249 5.06 15.06 33.95
C THR A 249 4.52 15.53 32.60
N PRO A 250 3.48 14.88 32.05
CA PRO A 250 2.99 15.21 30.73
C PRO A 250 1.90 16.30 30.81
N ALA A 251 1.82 17.12 29.76
CA ALA A 251 0.71 18.03 29.51
C ALA A 251 0.39 18.03 28.01
N VAL A 252 -0.85 18.37 27.67
CA VAL A 252 -1.33 18.45 26.29
C VAL A 252 -2.07 19.75 26.05
N SER A 253 -1.89 20.30 24.87
CA SER A 253 -2.68 21.39 24.31
C SER A 253 -3.10 21.03 22.90
N TYR A 254 -4.17 21.64 22.41
CA TYR A 254 -4.71 21.36 21.08
C TYR A 254 -5.15 22.66 20.41
N ASP A 255 -4.69 22.83 19.18
CA ASP A 255 -5.08 23.94 18.33
C ASP A 255 -6.23 23.49 17.42
N ALA A 256 -7.45 23.91 17.76
CA ALA A 256 -8.65 23.57 17.02
C ALA A 256 -8.70 24.15 15.59
N SER A 257 -7.80 25.08 15.24
CA SER A 257 -7.71 25.64 13.88
C SER A 257 -6.83 24.81 12.95
N THR A 258 -5.79 24.15 13.50
CA THR A 258 -4.84 23.33 12.73
C THR A 258 -5.05 21.84 12.93
N GLY A 259 -5.72 21.42 14.01
CA GLY A 259 -5.88 20.02 14.38
C GLY A 259 -4.64 19.42 15.05
N ILE A 260 -3.67 20.26 15.43
CA ILE A 260 -2.40 19.80 16.01
C ILE A 260 -2.52 19.74 17.54
N ALA A 261 -2.33 18.53 18.09
CA ALA A 261 -2.08 18.32 19.50
C ALA A 261 -0.59 18.49 19.79
N THR A 262 -0.26 19.33 20.77
CA THR A 262 1.11 19.55 21.26
C THR A 262 1.23 18.96 22.65
N LEU A 263 2.11 17.97 22.79
CA LEU A 263 2.44 17.30 24.03
C LEU A 263 3.75 17.83 24.59
N SER A 264 3.76 18.16 25.87
CA SER A 264 4.98 18.54 26.58
C SER A 264 5.23 17.56 27.72
N SER A 265 6.41 16.95 27.74
CA SER A 265 6.84 16.03 28.79
C SER A 265 7.99 16.67 29.56
N THR A 266 7.74 17.06 30.82
CA THR A 266 8.79 17.56 31.72
C THR A 266 9.43 16.38 32.43
N LEU A 267 10.67 16.04 32.06
CA LEU A 267 11.35 14.85 32.57
C LEU A 267 11.80 15.04 34.04
N LYS A 268 11.62 14.01 34.88
CA LYS A 268 11.82 14.14 36.34
C LYS A 268 13.27 14.29 36.80
N SER A 269 14.27 13.72 36.11
CA SER A 269 15.65 13.81 36.63
C SER A 269 16.28 15.19 36.46
N ASP A 270 15.93 15.91 35.40
CA ASP A 270 16.64 17.10 34.95
C ASP A 270 15.72 18.30 34.66
N ASN A 271 14.40 18.14 34.80
CA ASN A 271 13.37 19.13 34.46
C ASN A 271 13.43 19.61 33.00
N ASN A 272 14.07 18.84 32.10
CA ASN A 272 14.07 19.16 30.68
C ASN A 272 12.66 18.94 30.11
N VAL A 273 12.21 19.88 29.30
CA VAL A 273 10.90 19.81 28.63
C VAL A 273 11.10 19.34 27.22
N VAL A 274 10.51 18.18 26.89
CA VAL A 274 10.43 17.68 25.51
C VAL A 274 9.06 18.03 24.95
N VAL A 275 9.03 18.71 23.80
CA VAL A 275 7.77 19.10 23.13
C VAL A 275 7.62 18.28 21.86
N ARG A 276 6.46 17.65 21.70
CA ARG A 276 6.11 16.77 20.58
C ARG A 276 4.79 17.20 19.98
N LYS A 277 4.60 16.95 18.70
CA LYS A 277 3.39 17.36 17.97
C LYS A 277 2.83 16.20 17.18
N VAL A 278 1.51 16.13 17.13
CA VAL A 278 0.78 15.20 16.27
C VAL A 278 -0.43 15.92 15.69
N ASP A 279 -0.61 15.84 14.38
CA ASP A 279 -1.82 16.30 13.71
C ASP A 279 -2.87 15.20 13.84
N ILE A 280 -3.89 15.42 14.67
CA ILE A 280 -5.01 14.47 14.85
C ILE A 280 -6.25 14.85 14.02
N GLY A 281 -6.20 15.96 13.29
CA GLY A 281 -7.34 16.52 12.58
C GLY A 281 -8.21 17.47 13.44
N LEU A 282 -9.22 18.05 12.81
CA LEU A 282 -10.09 19.06 13.41
C LEU A 282 -11.27 18.44 14.18
N GLY A 283 -11.90 19.24 15.04
CA GLY A 283 -13.18 18.91 15.67
C GLY A 283 -13.10 18.12 16.99
N TYR A 284 -11.90 17.82 17.49
CA TYR A 284 -11.75 17.13 18.77
C TYR A 284 -12.07 18.07 19.95
N ASP A 285 -12.76 17.55 20.97
CA ASP A 285 -12.96 18.25 22.24
C ASP A 285 -11.75 18.06 23.15
N SER A 286 -10.98 19.12 23.36
CA SER A 286 -9.75 19.04 24.16
C SER A 286 -9.96 18.69 25.63
N THR A 287 -11.18 18.82 26.16
CA THR A 287 -11.51 18.41 27.53
C THR A 287 -11.54 16.88 27.70
N GLN A 288 -11.63 16.14 26.59
CA GLN A 288 -11.62 14.68 26.56
C GLN A 288 -10.22 14.10 26.32
N PHE A 289 -9.18 14.93 26.22
CA PHE A 289 -7.81 14.45 26.12
C PHE A 289 -7.29 13.99 27.47
N THR A 290 -6.66 12.82 27.46
CA THR A 290 -5.93 12.30 28.60
C THR A 290 -4.46 12.13 28.22
N VAL A 291 -3.58 12.61 29.10
CA VAL A 291 -2.15 12.35 29.00
C VAL A 291 -1.64 11.81 30.31
N GLN A 292 -0.80 10.78 30.21
CA GLN A 292 -0.22 10.12 31.37
C GLN A 292 1.15 9.54 31.02
N THR A 293 2.02 9.47 32.01
CA THR A 293 3.28 8.73 31.88
C THR A 293 3.06 7.33 32.40
N VAL A 294 3.31 6.33 31.56
CA VAL A 294 3.18 4.91 31.91
C VAL A 294 4.51 4.21 31.67
N LYS A 295 4.78 3.19 32.47
CA LYS A 295 5.91 2.29 32.24
C LYS A 295 5.35 1.06 31.52
N ASN A 296 5.82 0.78 30.31
CA ASN A 296 5.33 -0.37 29.55
C ASN A 296 5.86 -1.70 30.14
N SER A 297 5.44 -2.83 29.56
CA SER A 297 5.85 -4.17 30.02
C SER A 297 7.35 -4.42 29.90
N GLN A 298 8.05 -3.71 29.00
CA GLN A 298 9.51 -3.73 28.86
C GLN A 298 10.24 -2.83 29.86
N GLY A 299 9.51 -2.11 30.73
CA GLY A 299 10.10 -1.21 31.70
C GLY A 299 10.54 0.14 31.13
N ILE A 300 10.14 0.47 29.90
CA ILE A 300 10.41 1.74 29.24
C ILE A 300 9.31 2.73 29.60
N TRP A 301 9.69 3.97 29.91
CA TRP A 301 8.73 5.04 30.17
C TRP A 301 8.17 5.60 28.86
N THR A 302 6.87 5.88 28.84
CA THR A 302 6.20 6.50 27.70
C THR A 302 5.21 7.55 28.16
N THR A 303 5.19 8.70 27.50
CA THR A 303 4.08 9.66 27.56
C THR A 303 2.98 9.18 26.62
N GLN A 304 1.88 8.70 27.19
CA GLN A 304 0.71 8.24 26.45
C GLN A 304 -0.31 9.36 26.31
N PHE A 305 -0.82 9.53 25.09
CA PHE A 305 -1.88 10.43 24.68
C PHE A 305 -3.09 9.62 24.23
N ALA A 306 -4.25 9.86 24.83
CA ALA A 306 -5.49 9.22 24.44
C ALA A 306 -6.65 10.22 24.43
N TYR A 307 -7.77 9.82 23.84
CA TYR A 307 -8.97 10.63 23.73
C TYR A 307 -10.18 9.81 24.16
N SER A 308 -10.93 10.31 25.14
CA SER A 308 -12.10 9.60 25.69
C SER A 308 -13.43 9.91 24.99
N GLY A 309 -13.42 10.81 24.01
CA GLY A 309 -14.61 11.18 23.25
C GLY A 309 -14.84 10.31 22.01
N THR A 310 -15.93 10.61 21.29
CA THR A 310 -16.16 10.06 19.96
C THR A 310 -15.29 10.80 18.93
N SER A 311 -14.62 10.06 18.05
CA SER A 311 -13.83 10.68 16.97
C SER A 311 -14.73 11.60 16.13
N PRO A 312 -14.36 12.87 15.92
CA PRO A 312 -15.14 13.81 15.10
C PRO A 312 -15.13 13.40 13.62
N ASP A 313 -14.10 12.67 13.20
CA ASP A 313 -13.98 12.09 11.87
C ASP A 313 -13.59 10.62 11.99
N SER A 314 -14.46 9.74 11.50
CA SER A 314 -14.22 8.30 11.41
C SER A 314 -14.00 7.85 9.97
N THR A 315 -14.05 8.77 9.00
CA THR A 315 -13.87 8.42 7.59
C THR A 315 -12.43 8.00 7.34
N ILE A 316 -12.28 6.91 6.59
CA ILE A 316 -10.97 6.44 6.14
C ILE A 316 -10.40 7.53 5.21
N PRO A 317 -9.20 8.07 5.47
CA PRO A 317 -8.59 9.07 4.59
C PRO A 317 -8.50 8.52 3.15
N SER A 318 -8.74 9.36 2.15
CA SER A 318 -8.71 8.92 0.74
C SER A 318 -7.39 8.30 0.28
N THR A 319 -6.28 8.61 0.96
CA THR A 319 -4.96 8.00 0.74
C THR A 319 -4.85 6.58 1.30
N CYS A 320 -5.72 6.20 2.23
CA CYS A 320 -5.75 4.90 2.88
C CYS A 320 -6.64 3.94 2.08
N VAL A 321 -6.13 3.45 0.96
CA VAL A 321 -6.85 2.48 0.12
C VAL A 321 -6.99 1.16 0.87
N THR A 322 -8.23 0.78 1.20
CA THR A 322 -8.57 -0.54 1.73
C THR A 322 -9.36 -1.30 0.67
N THR A 323 -8.67 -1.87 -0.32
CA THR A 323 -9.29 -2.83 -1.24
C THR A 323 -9.61 -4.13 -0.53
N GLU A 324 -10.65 -4.85 -0.98
CA GLU A 324 -10.86 -6.23 -0.53
C GLU A 324 -9.63 -7.06 -0.94
N PRO A 325 -9.04 -7.81 0.01
CA PRO A 325 -7.83 -8.56 -0.25
C PRO A 325 -8.10 -9.68 -1.26
N LEU A 326 -7.23 -9.84 -2.26
CA LEU A 326 -7.13 -11.12 -2.98
C LEU A 326 -6.59 -12.13 -1.96
N ASP A 327 -7.45 -12.99 -1.44
CA ASP A 327 -7.03 -14.04 -0.52
C ASP A 327 -6.30 -15.18 -1.25
N PHE A 328 -5.64 -16.03 -0.48
CA PHE A 328 -4.85 -17.13 -1.04
C PHE A 328 -5.69 -18.10 -1.86
N GLU A 329 -6.91 -18.40 -1.40
CA GLU A 329 -7.83 -19.32 -2.10
C GLU A 329 -8.23 -18.76 -3.47
N THR A 330 -8.54 -17.47 -3.56
CA THR A 330 -8.85 -16.82 -4.83
C THR A 330 -7.61 -16.77 -5.72
N CYS A 331 -6.44 -16.44 -5.16
CA CYS A 331 -5.16 -16.38 -5.89
C CYS A 331 -4.86 -17.71 -6.60
N ILE A 332 -5.02 -18.86 -5.94
CA ILE A 332 -4.76 -20.17 -6.56
C ILE A 332 -5.92 -20.67 -7.43
N ASN A 333 -7.18 -20.30 -7.12
CA ASN A 333 -8.32 -20.83 -7.88
C ASN A 333 -8.48 -20.18 -9.26
N GLU A 334 -7.87 -19.02 -9.51
CA GLU A 334 -7.79 -18.46 -10.86
C GLU A 334 -7.07 -19.40 -11.85
N LEU A 335 -6.19 -20.31 -11.37
CA LEU A 335 -5.54 -21.37 -12.18
C LEU A 335 -6.54 -22.39 -12.77
N VAL A 336 -7.68 -22.60 -12.12
CA VAL A 336 -8.55 -23.76 -12.41
C VAL A 336 -9.50 -23.48 -13.59
N ILE A 337 -9.80 -22.21 -13.88
CA ILE A 337 -10.89 -21.86 -14.80
C ILE A 337 -10.48 -21.96 -16.29
N LEU A 338 -9.19 -21.88 -16.62
CA LEU A 338 -8.71 -21.95 -18.00
C LEU A 338 -8.40 -23.37 -18.48
N SER A 339 -8.20 -24.32 -17.58
CA SER A 339 -7.81 -25.70 -17.93
C SER A 339 -8.96 -26.60 -18.41
N SER A 340 -10.22 -26.13 -18.36
CA SER A 340 -11.41 -26.96 -18.66
C SER A 340 -12.15 -26.60 -19.95
N SER A 341 -11.64 -25.70 -20.79
CA SER A 341 -12.25 -25.39 -22.08
C SER A 341 -11.30 -25.59 -23.26
N SER A 342 -10.69 -26.78 -23.32
CA SER A 342 -10.33 -27.39 -24.60
C SER A 342 -11.61 -27.65 -25.40
N ILE A 343 -12.03 -26.64 -26.16
CA ILE A 343 -12.89 -26.76 -27.33
C ILE A 343 -12.12 -27.60 -28.35
N MET A 344 -12.15 -28.92 -28.21
CA MET A 344 -12.02 -29.82 -29.36
C MET A 344 -13.41 -30.34 -29.67
N SER A 345 -14.08 -29.68 -30.64
CA SER A 345 -15.21 -30.27 -31.35
C SER A 345 -14.70 -31.45 -32.18
N SER A 346 -14.63 -32.63 -31.55
CA SER A 346 -14.58 -33.89 -32.28
C SER A 346 -15.99 -34.24 -32.73
N SER A 347 -16.13 -34.27 -34.05
CA SER A 347 -17.32 -34.70 -34.78
C SER A 347 -17.75 -36.13 -34.40
N ALA A 348 -19.05 -36.36 -34.58
CA ALA A 348 -19.75 -37.66 -34.68
C ALA A 348 -20.49 -38.13 -33.42
N SER A 349 -21.82 -37.99 -33.45
CA SER A 349 -22.78 -39.11 -33.59
C SER A 349 -24.11 -38.73 -32.96
N SER A 350 -25.06 -38.46 -33.87
CA SER A 350 -26.51 -38.43 -33.70
C SER A 350 -27.07 -39.24 -32.53
N TYR A 351 -27.68 -38.54 -31.57
CA TYR A 351 -28.77 -39.07 -30.77
C TYR A 351 -29.91 -38.04 -30.70
N SER A 352 -31.03 -38.44 -31.28
CA SER A 352 -32.28 -37.70 -31.36
C SER A 352 -33.06 -37.87 -30.06
N PHE A 353 -33.30 -36.80 -29.30
CA PHE A 353 -34.39 -36.77 -28.31
C PHE A 353 -35.04 -35.39 -28.22
N ALA A 354 -36.36 -35.43 -28.44
CA ALA A 354 -37.45 -34.58 -27.96
C ALA A 354 -37.22 -33.07 -27.74
N SER A 355 -37.93 -32.29 -28.56
CA SER A 355 -38.22 -30.87 -28.44
C SER A 355 -38.86 -30.50 -27.09
N PRO A 356 -38.33 -29.53 -26.33
CA PRO A 356 -39.09 -28.85 -25.28
C PRO A 356 -39.88 -27.66 -25.86
N SER A 357 -41.11 -27.51 -25.38
CA SER A 357 -42.07 -26.44 -25.72
C SER A 357 -41.53 -25.03 -25.44
N PRO A 358 -41.96 -24.00 -26.20
CA PRO A 358 -41.55 -22.62 -25.98
C PRO A 358 -42.21 -22.02 -24.72
N LEU A 359 -41.38 -21.35 -23.92
CA LEU A 359 -41.77 -20.50 -22.78
C LEU A 359 -42.52 -19.24 -23.26
N PRO A 360 -43.54 -18.75 -22.55
CA PRO A 360 -44.27 -17.55 -22.98
C PRO A 360 -43.50 -16.26 -22.74
N SER A 361 -43.68 -15.34 -23.69
CA SER A 361 -43.17 -13.96 -23.75
C SER A 361 -43.52 -13.13 -22.50
N PRO A 362 -42.61 -12.30 -21.97
CA PRO A 362 -42.98 -11.30 -20.97
C PRO A 362 -43.75 -10.13 -21.59
N SER A 363 -44.73 -9.65 -20.83
CA SER A 363 -45.63 -8.54 -21.12
C SER A 363 -44.93 -7.18 -20.95
N PRO A 364 -45.22 -6.16 -21.80
CA PRO A 364 -44.62 -4.83 -21.65
C PRO A 364 -45.27 -4.05 -20.48
N SER A 365 -44.44 -3.47 -19.63
CA SER A 365 -44.82 -2.54 -18.57
C SER A 365 -45.10 -1.13 -19.15
N PRO A 366 -46.12 -0.39 -18.68
CA PRO A 366 -46.47 0.91 -19.25
C PRO A 366 -45.68 2.08 -18.67
N SER A 367 -45.55 3.09 -19.53
CA SER A 367 -44.92 4.41 -19.39
C SER A 367 -45.46 5.27 -18.22
N PRO A 368 -44.65 6.15 -17.60
CA PRO A 368 -45.15 7.22 -16.76
C PRO A 368 -45.41 8.52 -17.54
N SER A 369 -46.52 9.17 -17.18
CA SER A 369 -47.01 10.47 -17.64
C SER A 369 -46.27 11.64 -16.95
N PRO A 370 -46.10 12.81 -17.61
CA PRO A 370 -45.45 13.96 -17.02
C PRO A 370 -46.45 14.81 -16.22
N SER A 371 -46.03 15.30 -15.05
CA SER A 371 -46.76 16.33 -14.30
C SER A 371 -45.94 17.61 -14.28
N ALA A 372 -46.53 18.67 -14.85
CA ALA A 372 -46.02 20.02 -14.82
C ALA A 372 -46.41 20.71 -13.51
N SER A 373 -45.51 21.52 -12.95
CA SER A 373 -45.91 22.63 -12.08
C SER A 373 -44.92 23.79 -12.24
N ALA A 374 -45.48 24.99 -12.33
CA ALA A 374 -44.84 26.22 -12.76
C ALA A 374 -44.21 27.01 -11.59
N SER A 375 -43.14 27.75 -11.93
CA SER A 375 -42.77 29.14 -11.58
C SER A 375 -43.08 29.70 -10.17
N PRO A 376 -42.16 30.49 -9.57
CA PRO A 376 -42.02 31.88 -10.02
C PRO A 376 -40.57 32.41 -10.11
N SER A 377 -40.40 33.40 -11.00
CA SER A 377 -39.29 34.37 -11.05
C SER A 377 -39.44 35.41 -9.93
N PRO A 378 -38.36 36.07 -9.45
CA PRO A 378 -37.99 37.36 -10.06
C PRO A 378 -36.48 37.73 -10.06
N ALA A 379 -36.02 38.18 -11.25
CA ALA A 379 -35.34 39.44 -11.59
C ALA A 379 -34.12 40.04 -10.83
N HIS A 380 -33.20 40.58 -11.66
CA HIS A 380 -32.20 41.66 -11.47
C HIS A 380 -30.90 41.29 -10.70
N SER A 381 -29.67 41.67 -11.06
CA SER A 381 -29.13 42.63 -12.05
C SER A 381 -27.60 42.46 -12.21
N SER A 382 -27.10 42.77 -13.42
CA SER A 382 -25.82 43.45 -13.75
C SER A 382 -24.46 43.07 -13.13
N SER A 383 -23.50 42.68 -13.97
CA SER A 383 -22.21 43.39 -14.25
C SER A 383 -21.37 42.58 -15.24
N LYS A 384 -21.19 43.06 -16.49
CA LYS A 384 -20.04 43.84 -16.99
C LYS A 384 -18.66 43.18 -16.80
N ALA A 385 -18.23 42.55 -17.90
CA ALA A 385 -16.90 42.27 -18.43
C ALA A 385 -15.63 42.78 -17.71
N SER A 386 -14.61 41.91 -17.63
CA SER A 386 -13.24 42.04 -18.22
C SER A 386 -12.25 41.08 -17.49
N PRO A 387 -11.02 40.84 -17.95
CA PRO A 387 -10.51 40.60 -19.31
C PRO A 387 -9.74 39.25 -19.42
N ILE A 388 -9.53 38.78 -20.65
CA ILE A 388 -8.55 37.71 -20.96
C ILE A 388 -7.16 38.35 -20.94
N LEU A 389 -6.31 37.93 -20.01
CA LEU A 389 -4.89 38.26 -19.98
C LEU A 389 -4.10 37.03 -20.47
N SER A 390 -3.75 37.03 -21.75
CA SER A 390 -2.71 36.16 -22.27
C SER A 390 -1.37 36.66 -21.73
N SER A 391 -0.71 35.86 -20.89
CA SER A 391 0.70 36.06 -20.57
C SER A 391 1.50 34.92 -21.21
N THR A 392 2.28 35.27 -22.23
CA THR A 392 3.38 34.46 -22.73
C THR A 392 4.48 34.47 -21.68
N LEU A 393 4.75 33.31 -21.08
CA LEU A 393 5.90 33.11 -20.20
C LEU A 393 7.13 32.82 -21.07
N GLU A 394 7.98 33.83 -21.25
CA GLU A 394 9.42 33.59 -21.44
C GLU A 394 10.05 33.46 -20.05
N ALA A 395 10.64 32.30 -19.75
CA ALA A 395 11.60 32.18 -18.67
C ALA A 395 12.53 30.98 -18.90
N GLU A 396 13.70 31.29 -19.44
CA GLU A 396 14.93 30.56 -19.11
C GLU A 396 15.12 30.59 -17.58
N LYS A 397 15.00 29.43 -16.94
CA LYS A 397 15.85 28.96 -15.83
C LYS A 397 15.37 27.57 -15.42
N SER A 398 16.10 26.56 -15.90
CA SER A 398 16.13 25.17 -15.42
C SER A 398 14.89 24.68 -14.65
N SER A 399 13.77 24.48 -15.34
CA SER A 399 12.65 23.70 -14.83
C SER A 399 12.61 22.37 -15.58
N SER A 400 12.66 21.26 -14.83
CA SER A 400 12.39 19.94 -15.39
C SER A 400 10.89 19.70 -15.32
N LEU A 401 10.22 19.66 -16.47
CA LEU A 401 8.85 19.17 -16.54
C LEU A 401 8.84 17.66 -16.24
N CYS A 402 8.20 17.26 -15.16
CA CYS A 402 7.92 15.85 -14.89
C CYS A 402 6.55 15.51 -15.46
N LEU A 403 6.48 14.50 -16.32
CA LEU A 403 5.26 14.04 -16.99
C LEU A 403 4.90 12.66 -16.45
N ILE A 404 3.82 12.57 -15.66
CA ILE A 404 3.27 11.28 -15.23
C ILE A 404 2.05 11.00 -16.08
N THR A 405 2.09 9.90 -16.83
CA THR A 405 0.95 9.41 -17.61
C THR A 405 0.56 8.08 -17.02
N SER A 406 -0.58 8.01 -16.35
CA SER A 406 -1.18 6.72 -15.98
C SER A 406 -2.12 6.30 -17.10
N THR A 407 -1.90 5.09 -17.63
CA THR A 407 -2.74 4.49 -18.66
C THR A 407 -3.12 3.10 -18.19
N SER A 408 -4.42 2.83 -18.04
CA SER A 408 -4.93 1.47 -17.85
C SER A 408 -5.67 1.08 -19.13
N ILE A 409 -5.35 -0.10 -19.67
CA ILE A 409 -5.96 -0.63 -20.89
C ILE A 409 -6.74 -1.88 -20.50
N LYS A 410 -8.02 -1.92 -20.85
CA LYS A 410 -8.80 -3.14 -20.92
C LYS A 410 -9.42 -3.24 -22.30
N ALA A 411 -9.34 -4.39 -22.95
CA ALA A 411 -9.88 -4.59 -24.29
C ALA A 411 -11.39 -4.24 -24.30
N GLY A 412 -11.77 -3.20 -25.07
CA GLY A 412 -13.17 -2.82 -25.30
C GLY A 412 -13.76 -1.72 -24.40
N VAL A 413 -12.96 -0.93 -23.67
CA VAL A 413 -13.47 0.16 -22.79
C VAL A 413 -12.78 1.50 -23.07
N THR A 414 -13.53 2.60 -22.90
CA THR A 414 -13.10 4.02 -22.97
C THR A 414 -11.79 4.28 -22.22
N ILE A 415 -10.85 4.97 -22.86
CA ILE A 415 -9.55 5.33 -22.27
C ILE A 415 -9.71 6.64 -21.49
N ASN A 416 -9.61 6.58 -20.17
CA ASN A 416 -9.44 7.77 -19.35
C ASN A 416 -7.95 8.00 -19.10
N THR A 417 -7.35 8.98 -19.78
CA THR A 417 -5.97 9.39 -19.54
C THR A 417 -5.96 10.66 -18.70
N THR A 418 -5.55 10.57 -17.43
CA THR A 418 -5.36 11.75 -16.60
C THR A 418 -3.92 12.22 -16.70
N ARG A 419 -3.71 13.42 -17.26
CA ARG A 419 -2.38 14.01 -17.45
C ARG A 419 -2.11 15.00 -16.33
N TYR A 420 -1.11 14.72 -15.50
CA TYR A 420 -0.62 15.67 -14.50
C TYR A 420 0.68 16.31 -15.00
N SER A 421 0.73 17.64 -14.97
CA SER A 421 1.94 18.41 -15.27
C SER A 421 2.32 19.19 -14.03
N TYR A 422 3.48 18.89 -13.46
CA TYR A 422 4.01 19.62 -12.31
C TYR A 422 5.23 20.42 -12.75
N ILE A 423 5.31 21.66 -12.25
CA ILE A 423 6.50 22.49 -12.37
C ILE A 423 7.23 22.40 -11.05
N THR A 424 8.41 21.78 -11.02
CA THR A 424 9.29 21.82 -9.85
C THR A 424 10.18 23.05 -9.94
N GLY A 425 10.07 23.93 -8.95
CA GLY A 425 10.86 25.14 -8.82
C GLY A 425 10.57 25.86 -7.51
N THR A 426 11.53 26.62 -6.99
CA THR A 426 11.33 27.51 -5.84
C THR A 426 10.62 28.78 -6.30
N VAL A 427 9.31 28.86 -6.05
CA VAL A 427 8.51 30.03 -6.42
C VAL A 427 8.08 30.78 -5.15
N THR A 428 8.38 32.08 -5.07
CA THR A 428 8.00 32.98 -3.97
C THR A 428 6.57 33.55 -4.08
N ALA A 429 5.77 33.07 -5.05
CA ALA A 429 4.40 33.52 -5.29
C ALA A 429 3.46 32.32 -5.49
N PRO A 430 2.17 32.43 -5.13
CA PRO A 430 1.19 31.37 -5.30
C PRO A 430 1.02 31.03 -6.79
N VAL A 431 1.23 29.77 -7.13
CA VAL A 431 1.02 29.22 -8.48
C VAL A 431 -0.41 28.71 -8.57
N THR A 432 -1.18 29.22 -9.53
CA THR A 432 -2.48 28.63 -9.88
C THR A 432 -2.23 27.46 -10.82
N LEU A 433 -2.46 26.23 -10.35
CA LEU A 433 -2.38 25.04 -11.19
C LEU A 433 -3.68 24.91 -11.99
N SER A 434 -3.58 24.80 -13.31
CA SER A 434 -4.69 24.39 -14.18
C SER A 434 -4.53 22.91 -14.52
N SER A 435 -5.50 22.08 -14.15
CA SER A 435 -5.63 20.74 -14.72
C SER A 435 -6.39 20.82 -16.05
N VAL A 436 -5.89 20.12 -17.07
CA VAL A 436 -6.61 19.91 -18.34
C VAL A 436 -6.89 18.42 -18.43
N VAL A 437 -8.17 18.03 -18.47
CA VAL A 437 -8.55 16.62 -18.61
C VAL A 437 -8.81 16.35 -20.09
N ASN A 438 -8.02 15.46 -20.69
CA ASN A 438 -8.25 15.01 -22.06
C ASN A 438 -8.83 13.59 -22.02
N THR A 439 -10.05 13.44 -22.53
CA THR A 439 -10.73 12.15 -22.63
C THR A 439 -10.60 11.62 -24.05
N TYR A 440 -9.97 10.46 -24.22
CA TYR A 440 -9.82 9.80 -25.51
C TYR A 440 -10.80 8.64 -25.61
N THR A 441 -11.74 8.72 -26.55
CA THR A 441 -12.67 7.61 -26.82
C THR A 441 -12.20 6.86 -28.06
N VAL A 442 -11.95 5.56 -27.92
CA VAL A 442 -11.64 4.66 -29.05
C VAL A 442 -12.89 3.85 -29.35
N ASN A 443 -13.48 4.07 -30.52
CA ASN A 443 -14.61 3.28 -31.02
C ASN A 443 -14.17 2.57 -32.30
N GLY A 444 -13.76 1.29 -32.18
CA GLY A 444 -13.18 0.54 -33.30
C GLY A 444 -11.87 1.15 -33.78
N ASN A 445 -11.74 1.45 -35.08
CA ASN A 445 -10.54 2.07 -35.67
C ASN A 445 -10.54 3.62 -35.59
N SER A 446 -11.46 4.23 -34.83
CA SER A 446 -11.60 5.69 -34.73
C SER A 446 -11.22 6.19 -33.34
N LEU A 447 -10.30 7.17 -33.28
CA LEU A 447 -9.91 7.89 -32.07
C LEU A 447 -10.56 9.28 -32.08
N SER A 448 -11.33 9.63 -31.04
CA SER A 448 -11.84 11.00 -30.82
C SER A 448 -11.36 11.55 -29.49
N ASN A 449 -10.96 12.83 -29.46
CA ASN A 449 -10.46 13.55 -28.28
C ASN A 449 -11.45 14.64 -27.86
N THR A 450 -11.78 14.70 -26.57
CA THR A 450 -12.53 15.79 -25.96
C THR A 450 -11.73 16.36 -24.79
N SER A 451 -11.41 17.66 -24.84
CA SER A 451 -10.76 18.38 -23.75
C SER A 451 -11.81 19.12 -22.93
N ILE A 452 -11.78 18.97 -21.60
CA ILE A 452 -12.62 19.71 -20.64
C ILE A 452 -11.76 20.67 -19.85
#